data_AF-A0A392P2V0-F1
#
_entry.id   AF-A0A392P2V0-F1
#
_cell.length_a   1.000
_cell.length_b   1.000
_cell.length_c   1.000
_cell.angle_alpha   90.00
_cell.angle_beta   90.00
_cell.angle_gamma   90.00
#
_symmetry.space_group_name_H-M   'P 1'
#
loop_
_entity.id
_entity.type
_entity.pdbx_description
1 polymer ?
#
loop_
_entity_poly.entity_id
_entity_poly.type
_entity_poly.pdbx_seq_one_letter_code
_entity_poly.pdbx_strand_id
1 'polypeptide(L)'
;KDVTEVTKGDTVIPIFLPDCRECIDCKSTKSNCCTNFPFKVSPWMPRHESTRFTDLNGEIIYHFMFVSSFSEYTVVDIANVTKIDPQIPPDRACLLSCGISTGVGAAWRTASVETGSTVAIFGLGSVGLAVWTLLNKALLSLCLCVC
;
A
#
# COMPACT_ATOMS: atom_id res chain seq x y z
N LYS A 1 22.79 -4.86 5.37
CA LYS A 1 22.95 -4.88 3.90
C LYS A 1 22.69 -3.47 3.42
N ASP A 2 23.50 -2.98 2.51
CA ASP A 2 23.31 -1.66 1.93
C ASP A 2 22.11 -1.67 0.98
N VAL A 3 21.44 -0.53 0.83
CA VAL A 3 20.29 -0.33 -0.06
C VAL A 3 20.80 0.03 -1.45
N THR A 4 20.31 -0.66 -2.48
CA THR A 4 20.72 -0.46 -3.88
C THR A 4 19.54 -0.17 -4.82
N GLU A 5 18.31 -0.44 -4.36
CA GLU A 5 17.08 -0.39 -5.13
C GLU A 5 16.54 1.03 -5.29
N VAL A 6 16.98 1.96 -4.44
CA VAL A 6 16.65 3.39 -4.47
C VAL A 6 17.89 4.23 -4.17
N THR A 7 17.91 5.45 -4.69
CA THR A 7 18.98 6.42 -4.48
C THR A 7 18.42 7.79 -4.09
N LYS A 8 19.27 8.67 -3.53
CA LYS A 8 18.85 10.03 -3.16
C LYS A 8 18.29 10.76 -4.38
N GLY A 9 17.09 11.32 -4.23
CA GLY A 9 16.38 12.05 -5.28
C GLY A 9 15.31 11.24 -6.02
N ASP A 10 15.26 9.93 -5.82
CA ASP A 10 14.19 9.10 -6.37
C ASP A 10 12.83 9.45 -5.75
N THR A 11 11.80 9.52 -6.59
CA THR A 11 10.42 9.64 -6.14
C THR A 11 9.90 8.26 -5.74
N VAL A 12 9.38 8.15 -4.52
CA VAL A 12 8.95 6.87 -3.93
C VAL A 12 7.60 6.99 -3.24
N ILE A 13 6.91 5.86 -3.14
CA ILE A 13 5.70 5.70 -2.32
C ILE A 13 6.00 4.65 -1.24
N PRO A 14 5.85 4.99 0.05
CA PRO A 14 5.85 4.01 1.12
C PRO A 14 4.59 3.14 1.08
N ILE A 15 4.74 1.82 1.25
CA ILE A 15 3.66 0.83 1.25
C ILE A 15 3.70 0.07 2.57
N PHE A 16 2.55 -0.09 3.23
CA PHE A 16 2.48 -0.75 4.54
C PHE A 16 2.66 -2.29 4.46
N LEU A 17 2.29 -2.89 3.33
CA LEU A 17 2.59 -4.30 3.05
C LEU A 17 4.00 -4.40 2.44
N PRO A 18 4.93 -5.12 3.09
CA PRO A 18 6.28 -5.25 2.57
C PRO A 18 6.34 -6.23 1.39
N ASP A 19 7.25 -5.96 0.46
CA ASP A 19 7.69 -6.85 -0.60
C ASP A 19 9.22 -6.98 -0.56
N CYS A 20 9.72 -8.09 -0.03
CA CYS A 20 11.15 -8.35 0.05
C CYS A 20 11.77 -8.86 -1.26
N ARG A 21 10.94 -9.20 -2.27
CA ARG A 21 11.35 -9.79 -3.57
C ARG A 21 12.11 -11.13 -3.54
N GLU A 22 12.44 -11.64 -2.35
CA GLU A 22 13.28 -12.84 -2.19
C GLU A 22 12.50 -14.06 -1.73
N CYS A 23 11.47 -13.88 -0.88
CA CYS A 23 10.70 -14.98 -0.30
C CYS A 23 9.73 -15.64 -1.31
N ILE A 24 9.24 -16.83 -0.95
CA ILE A 24 8.35 -17.61 -1.83
C ILE A 24 7.06 -16.85 -2.17
N ASP A 25 6.47 -16.15 -1.20
CA ASP A 25 5.24 -15.39 -1.41
C ASP A 25 5.46 -14.17 -2.29
N CYS A 26 6.56 -13.43 -2.11
CA CYS A 26 6.92 -12.29 -2.95
C CYS A 26 7.23 -12.70 -4.41
N LYS A 27 7.73 -13.93 -4.62
CA LYS A 27 7.97 -14.47 -5.97
C LYS A 27 6.73 -15.12 -6.60
N SER A 28 5.67 -15.29 -5.82
CA SER A 28 4.42 -15.90 -6.28
C SER A 28 3.57 -14.88 -7.03
N THR A 29 2.84 -15.35 -8.04
CA THR A 29 1.83 -14.53 -8.72
C THR A 29 0.48 -14.51 -7.99
N LYS A 30 0.35 -15.28 -6.89
CA LYS A 30 -0.91 -15.48 -6.16
C LYS A 30 -0.96 -14.77 -4.82
N SER A 31 0.17 -14.36 -4.27
CA SER A 31 0.28 -13.75 -2.94
C SER A 31 0.96 -12.39 -3.03
N ASN A 32 0.55 -11.49 -2.16
CA ASN A 32 1.23 -10.22 -1.89
C ASN A 32 1.60 -10.09 -0.39
N CYS A 33 1.52 -11.18 0.36
CA CYS A 33 1.82 -11.21 1.79
C CYS A 33 3.23 -11.78 2.01
N CYS A 34 4.22 -10.91 2.22
CA CYS A 34 5.60 -11.33 2.41
C CYS A 34 5.78 -12.24 3.64
N THR A 35 6.40 -13.41 3.45
CA THR A 35 6.73 -14.35 4.53
C THR A 35 7.86 -13.84 5.43
N ASN A 36 8.85 -13.15 4.85
CA ASN A 36 10.03 -12.67 5.61
C ASN A 36 9.67 -11.47 6.51
N PHE A 37 8.68 -10.69 6.10
CA PHE A 37 8.17 -9.54 6.85
C PHE A 37 6.64 -9.65 6.96
N PRO A 38 6.11 -10.55 7.81
CA PRO A 38 4.68 -10.67 7.98
C PRO A 38 4.09 -9.36 8.48
N PHE A 39 2.97 -8.93 7.90
CA PHE A 39 2.27 -7.76 8.39
C PHE A 39 1.76 -8.01 9.81
N LYS A 40 2.21 -7.19 10.76
CA LYS A 40 1.73 -7.14 12.13
C LYS A 40 1.56 -5.69 12.53
N VAL A 41 0.49 -5.36 13.26
CA VAL A 41 0.40 -4.04 13.88
C VAL A 41 1.43 -4.01 15.02
N SER A 42 2.49 -3.24 14.80
CA SER A 42 3.64 -3.15 15.70
C SER A 42 4.04 -1.68 15.84
N PRO A 43 4.41 -1.23 17.06
CA PRO A 43 4.91 0.12 17.27
C PRO A 43 6.37 0.31 16.79
N TRP A 44 6.99 -0.77 16.31
CA TRP A 44 8.42 -0.84 15.98
C TRP A 44 8.69 -1.10 14.50
N MET A 45 9.86 -0.67 14.03
CA MET A 45 10.38 -1.02 12.70
C MET A 45 10.63 -2.54 12.56
N PRO A 46 10.37 -3.14 11.39
CA PRO A 46 10.32 -4.59 11.23
C PRO A 46 11.67 -5.32 11.38
N ARG A 47 12.81 -4.71 11.03
CA ARG A 47 14.14 -5.36 11.11
C ARG A 47 14.83 -5.26 12.46
N HIS A 48 14.67 -4.12 13.13
CA HIS A 48 15.47 -3.75 14.31
C HIS A 48 14.63 -3.56 15.56
N GLU A 49 13.31 -3.80 15.48
CA GLU A 49 12.35 -3.67 16.58
C GLU A 49 12.58 -2.43 17.44
N SER A 50 12.85 -1.31 16.77
CA SER A 50 13.21 -0.02 17.37
C SER A 50 12.46 1.11 16.69
N THR A 51 12.35 2.25 17.37
CA THR A 51 11.81 3.47 16.77
C THR A 51 12.90 4.27 16.03
N ARG A 52 12.46 5.21 15.21
CA ARG A 52 13.28 6.25 14.57
C ARG A 52 12.79 7.65 14.93
N PHE A 53 11.80 7.72 15.82
CA PHE A 53 11.17 8.94 16.26
C PHE A 53 11.31 9.08 17.78
N THR A 54 11.71 10.27 18.18
CA THR A 54 11.67 10.74 19.55
C THR A 54 11.05 12.12 19.55
N ASP A 55 10.37 12.50 20.61
CA ASP A 55 9.93 13.87 20.81
C ASP A 55 11.12 14.78 21.20
N LEU A 56 10.83 16.05 21.50
CA LEU A 56 11.85 17.02 21.93
C LEU A 56 12.43 16.73 23.33
N ASN A 57 11.72 15.95 24.14
CA ASN A 57 12.15 15.55 25.49
C ASN A 57 12.92 14.21 25.47
N GLY A 58 13.04 13.58 24.30
CA GLY A 58 13.66 12.26 24.15
C GLY A 58 12.70 11.09 24.44
N GLU A 59 11.41 11.35 24.61
CA GLU A 59 10.40 10.31 24.74
C GLU A 59 10.15 9.60 23.41
N ILE A 60 9.94 8.29 23.48
CA ILE A 60 9.73 7.45 22.30
C ILE A 60 8.40 7.80 21.64
N ILE A 61 8.45 8.06 20.34
CA ILE A 61 7.26 8.10 19.48
C ILE A 61 7.23 6.80 18.68
N TYR A 62 6.08 6.12 18.66
CA TYR A 62 5.94 4.84 17.97
C TYR A 62 5.69 4.99 16.48
N HIS A 63 6.12 3.98 15.74
CA HIS A 63 5.78 3.84 14.33
C HIS A 63 4.35 3.37 14.14
N PHE A 64 3.77 3.69 12.98
CA PHE A 64 2.47 3.19 12.57
C PHE A 64 2.54 2.58 11.16
N MET A 65 2.07 1.33 11.04
CA MET A 65 1.97 0.58 9.78
C MET A 65 3.27 0.56 8.96
N PHE A 66 4.44 0.59 9.63
CA PHE A 66 5.77 0.60 8.99
C PHE A 66 6.05 1.80 8.06
N VAL A 67 5.21 2.83 8.09
CA VAL A 67 5.27 3.98 7.18
C VAL A 67 5.36 5.30 7.95
N SER A 68 4.49 5.51 8.94
CA SER A 68 4.49 6.72 9.78
C SER A 68 4.52 8.03 8.97
N SER A 69 3.62 8.17 8.00
CA SER A 69 3.64 9.26 7.00
C SER A 69 3.17 10.64 7.50
N PHE A 70 2.74 10.75 8.76
CA PHE A 70 2.36 12.03 9.37
C PHE A 70 3.58 12.73 9.99
N SER A 71 4.62 12.86 9.19
CA SER A 71 5.90 13.50 9.53
C SER A 71 6.54 14.01 8.23
N GLU A 72 7.26 15.13 8.30
CA GLU A 72 8.01 15.66 7.15
C GLU A 72 9.09 14.66 6.65
N TYR A 73 9.61 13.86 7.57
CA TYR A 73 10.58 12.79 7.28
C TYR A 73 10.17 11.50 7.97
N THR A 74 10.35 10.38 7.28
CA THR A 74 10.13 9.05 7.85
C THR A 74 11.25 8.10 7.43
N VAL A 75 11.47 7.06 8.23
CA VAL A 75 12.41 5.98 7.95
C VAL A 75 11.60 4.71 7.78
N VAL A 76 11.77 4.07 6.64
CA VAL A 76 11.02 2.87 6.24
C VAL A 76 11.99 1.77 5.84
N ASP A 77 11.52 0.52 5.88
CA ASP A 77 12.29 -0.60 5.34
C ASP A 77 12.32 -0.54 3.82
N ILE A 78 13.40 -1.00 3.18
CA ILE A 78 13.45 -1.09 1.71
C ILE A 78 12.34 -1.99 1.15
N ALA A 79 11.90 -3.00 1.91
CA ALA A 79 10.76 -3.83 1.53
C ALA A 79 9.43 -3.07 1.52
N ASN A 80 9.34 -1.92 2.20
CA ASN A 80 8.13 -1.08 2.31
C ASN A 80 8.18 0.13 1.37
N VAL A 81 9.05 0.12 0.35
CA VAL A 81 9.24 1.25 -0.57
C VAL A 81 9.05 0.81 -2.01
N THR A 82 8.23 1.54 -2.73
CA THR A 82 8.08 1.40 -4.18
C THR A 82 8.56 2.66 -4.87
N LYS A 83 9.59 2.54 -5.71
CA LYS A 83 10.01 3.61 -6.61
C LYS A 83 8.96 3.84 -7.69
N ILE A 84 8.67 5.10 -7.98
CA ILE A 84 7.70 5.49 -9.01
C ILE A 84 8.34 6.44 -10.02
N ASP A 85 7.65 6.63 -11.14
CA ASP A 85 8.04 7.62 -12.13
C ASP A 85 7.97 9.04 -11.51
N PRO A 86 9.07 9.82 -11.54
CA PRO A 86 9.10 11.17 -10.99
C PRO A 86 8.16 12.15 -11.69
N GLN A 87 7.64 11.83 -12.88
CA GLN A 87 6.63 12.64 -13.57
C GLN A 87 5.24 12.54 -12.92
N ILE A 88 4.99 11.52 -12.09
CA ILE A 88 3.71 11.35 -11.41
C ILE A 88 3.67 12.29 -10.19
N PRO A 89 2.71 13.22 -10.13
CA PRO A 89 2.58 14.15 -9.00
C PRO A 89 2.39 13.40 -7.67
N PRO A 90 3.22 13.65 -6.63
CA PRO A 90 3.15 12.92 -5.36
C PRO A 90 1.81 13.02 -4.63
N ASP A 91 1.11 14.15 -4.76
CA ASP A 91 -0.22 14.43 -4.21
C ASP A 91 -1.31 13.50 -4.76
N ARG A 92 -1.10 12.94 -5.96
CA ARG A 92 -1.96 11.92 -6.56
C ARG A 92 -1.42 10.53 -6.36
N ALA A 93 -0.11 10.37 -6.50
CA ALA A 93 0.56 9.09 -6.38
C ALA A 93 0.34 8.44 -5.00
N CYS A 94 0.29 9.26 -3.94
CA CYS A 94 0.09 8.80 -2.56
C CYS A 94 -1.16 7.93 -2.38
N LEU A 95 -2.21 8.13 -3.18
CA LEU A 95 -3.46 7.37 -3.10
C LEU A 95 -3.29 5.89 -3.51
N LEU A 96 -2.24 5.58 -4.28
CA LEU A 96 -1.88 4.21 -4.68
C LEU A 96 -1.26 3.40 -3.53
N SER A 97 -0.83 4.05 -2.44
CA SER A 97 -0.21 3.37 -1.30
C SER A 97 -1.16 2.48 -0.50
N CYS A 98 -2.47 2.75 -0.57
CA CYS A 98 -3.47 2.06 0.22
C CYS A 98 -4.83 2.01 -0.47
N GLY A 99 -5.65 3.06 -0.32
CA GLY A 99 -7.09 2.98 -0.59
C GLY A 99 -7.45 2.64 -2.03
N ILE A 100 -6.82 3.32 -3.02
CA ILE A 100 -7.14 3.09 -4.43
C ILE A 100 -6.67 1.71 -4.89
N SER A 101 -5.43 1.35 -4.58
CA SER A 101 -4.87 0.05 -4.97
C SER A 101 -5.62 -1.11 -4.31
N THR A 102 -6.06 -0.95 -3.06
CA THR A 102 -6.93 -1.92 -2.37
C THR A 102 -8.24 -2.12 -3.12
N GLY A 103 -8.96 -1.05 -3.46
CA GLY A 103 -10.25 -1.17 -4.15
C GLY A 103 -10.12 -1.76 -5.55
N VAL A 104 -9.15 -1.26 -6.34
CA VAL A 104 -8.86 -1.78 -7.68
C VAL A 104 -8.46 -3.26 -7.62
N GLY A 105 -7.58 -3.62 -6.68
CA GLY A 105 -7.13 -5.00 -6.47
C GLY A 105 -8.27 -5.93 -6.03
N ALA A 106 -9.14 -5.47 -5.14
CA ALA A 106 -10.29 -6.24 -4.68
C ALA A 106 -11.21 -6.65 -5.84
N ALA A 107 -11.50 -5.73 -6.76
CA ALA A 107 -12.35 -6.02 -7.91
C ALA A 107 -11.64 -6.88 -8.97
N TRP A 108 -10.43 -6.47 -9.38
CA TRP A 108 -9.74 -7.10 -10.52
C TRP A 108 -9.02 -8.40 -10.15
N ARG A 109 -8.33 -8.43 -9.01
CA ARG A 109 -7.49 -9.58 -8.61
C ARG A 109 -8.25 -10.55 -7.72
N THR A 110 -8.94 -10.06 -6.71
CA THR A 110 -9.58 -10.92 -5.70
C THR A 110 -10.93 -11.45 -6.19
N ALA A 111 -11.85 -10.56 -6.53
CA ALA A 111 -13.17 -10.92 -7.04
C ALA A 111 -13.14 -11.34 -8.51
N SER A 112 -12.08 -10.99 -9.24
CA SER A 112 -11.93 -11.29 -10.68
C SER A 112 -13.17 -10.93 -11.50
N VAL A 113 -13.70 -9.72 -11.28
CA VAL A 113 -14.95 -9.28 -11.92
C VAL A 113 -14.80 -9.30 -13.44
N GLU A 114 -15.76 -9.96 -14.10
CA GLU A 114 -15.81 -10.08 -15.56
C GLU A 114 -16.80 -9.10 -16.18
N THR A 115 -16.63 -8.82 -17.48
CA THR A 115 -17.53 -7.96 -18.24
C THR A 115 -18.96 -8.50 -18.23
N GLY A 116 -19.93 -7.62 -17.96
CA GLY A 116 -21.36 -7.95 -17.91
C GLY A 116 -21.84 -8.39 -16.52
N SER A 117 -20.94 -8.56 -15.56
CA SER A 117 -21.29 -8.89 -14.17
C SER A 117 -22.22 -7.83 -13.54
N THR A 118 -22.97 -8.24 -12.52
CA THR A 118 -23.66 -7.34 -11.60
C THR A 118 -22.91 -7.32 -10.29
N VAL A 119 -22.46 -6.14 -9.85
CA VAL A 119 -21.66 -5.98 -8.63
C VAL A 119 -22.41 -5.12 -7.61
N ALA A 120 -22.43 -5.60 -6.36
CA ALA A 120 -22.90 -4.84 -5.21
C ALA A 120 -21.68 -4.34 -4.41
N ILE A 121 -21.62 -3.03 -4.15
CA ILE A 121 -20.56 -2.41 -3.36
C ILE A 121 -21.18 -1.92 -2.05
N PHE A 122 -20.70 -2.45 -0.94
CA PHE A 122 -21.10 -2.05 0.41
C PHE A 122 -20.08 -1.05 0.96
N GLY A 123 -20.52 0.20 1.12
CA GLY A 123 -19.68 1.32 1.58
C GLY A 123 -19.04 2.10 0.44
N LEU A 124 -19.28 3.41 0.41
CA LEU A 124 -18.83 4.35 -0.64
C LEU A 124 -17.71 5.29 -0.18
N GLY A 125 -16.82 4.79 0.68
CA GLY A 125 -15.57 5.47 1.02
C GLY A 125 -14.53 5.41 -0.10
N SER A 126 -13.30 5.84 0.18
CA SER A 126 -12.21 5.87 -0.82
C SER A 126 -11.96 4.52 -1.51
N VAL A 127 -12.01 3.42 -0.76
CA VAL A 127 -11.83 2.06 -1.29
C VAL A 127 -13.02 1.63 -2.18
N GLY A 128 -14.25 1.86 -1.74
CA GLY A 128 -15.45 1.51 -2.50
C GLY A 128 -15.58 2.32 -3.79
N LEU A 129 -15.23 3.60 -3.75
CA LEU A 129 -15.17 4.44 -4.95
C LEU A 129 -14.07 3.99 -5.93
N ALA A 130 -12.96 3.45 -5.43
CA ALA A 130 -11.92 2.88 -6.29
C ALA A 130 -12.38 1.59 -6.98
N VAL A 131 -13.14 0.72 -6.29
CA VAL A 131 -13.84 -0.42 -6.91
C VAL A 131 -14.75 0.08 -8.03
N TRP A 132 -15.63 1.03 -7.73
CA TRP A 132 -16.55 1.61 -8.72
C TRP A 132 -15.83 2.17 -9.95
N THR A 133 -14.76 2.95 -9.73
CA THR A 133 -14.03 3.65 -10.80
C THR A 133 -13.42 2.68 -11.81
N LEU A 134 -12.91 1.54 -11.35
CA LEU A 134 -12.40 0.48 -12.23
C LEU A 134 -13.55 -0.12 -13.05
N LEU A 135 -14.66 -0.44 -12.40
CA LEU A 135 -15.77 -1.17 -13.02
C LEU A 135 -16.57 -0.32 -14.02
N ASN A 136 -16.76 0.97 -13.73
CA ASN A 136 -17.49 1.92 -14.59
C ASN A 136 -16.81 2.16 -15.95
N LYS A 137 -15.51 1.88 -16.07
CA LYS A 137 -14.77 2.11 -17.32
C LYS A 137 -14.81 0.93 -18.30
N ALA A 138 -15.26 -0.27 -17.92
CA ALA A 138 -15.13 -1.41 -18.83
C ALA A 138 -16.06 -2.63 -18.60
N LEU A 139 -16.75 -2.81 -17.46
CA LEU A 139 -17.14 -4.17 -17.06
C LEU A 139 -18.59 -4.42 -16.61
N LEU A 140 -19.48 -3.44 -16.47
CA LEU A 140 -20.78 -3.70 -15.83
C LEU A 140 -22.00 -3.48 -16.72
N SER A 141 -22.99 -4.35 -16.52
CA SER A 141 -24.38 -4.18 -16.99
C SER A 141 -25.20 -3.38 -15.97
N LEU A 142 -24.93 -3.54 -14.67
CA LEU A 142 -25.55 -2.78 -13.57
C LEU A 142 -24.63 -2.80 -12.34
N CYS A 143 -24.54 -1.66 -11.63
CA CYS A 143 -23.80 -1.57 -10.37
C CYS A 143 -24.70 -1.00 -9.28
N LEU A 144 -24.84 -1.73 -8.17
CA LEU A 144 -25.69 -1.37 -7.04
C LEU A 144 -24.80 -0.87 -5.90
N CYS A 145 -24.90 0.41 -5.59
CA CYS A 145 -24.22 1.02 -4.45
C CYS A 145 -25.14 0.97 -3.24
N VAL A 146 -24.71 0.29 -2.17
CA VAL A 146 -25.45 0.19 -0.92
C VAL A 146 -24.67 0.96 0.14
N CYS A 147 -25.29 2.04 0.66
CA CYS A 147 -24.78 2.83 1.78
C CYS A 147 -25.03 2.12 3.11
#